data_AF-A0AAV4DSV9-F1
#
_entry.id   AF-A0AAV4DSV9-F1
#
_cell.length_a   1.000
_cell.length_b   1.000
_cell.length_c   1.000
_cell.angle_alpha   90.00
_cell.angle_beta   90.00
_cell.angle_gamma   90.00
#
_symmetry.space_group_name_H-M   'P 1'
#
loop_
_entity.id
_entity.type
_entity.pdbx_description
1 polymer ?
#
loop_
_entity_poly.entity_id
_entity_poly.type
_entity_poly.pdbx_seq_one_letter_code
_entity_poly.pdbx_strand_id
1 'polypeptide(L)'
;MDSSYMRDAQISHITTTPLEQLTSTMSRVSEMITNQNTPSSSFFETDSLVPLHSSTPHTMVDSTTSPMDKHYSNFLQETLNKRPNEPFTPIEEKLHTRFVKRKLYQNPQETITCKTGGQPIVLKKIVVPRKENKSVKTPTKKKQAKLVQKMREQIAGMSIESAIAMKETVGLTWSQFRTQRKFLKEFGINLPNEARKRRRGQQLIAKYINVESKEFNVEGEIKSKPYATIRNTQNYLLNLLDTYQQNNKLTWHSGTIPEDEIWAKIGADHGKGSFKVCMAVGNLGKPNAKTNTHLIGIAYIKDTHENLKIFKTDVNTKITQLQNTEWNVKRIVVFLHGDYDFLCKVFGLSGPQGTYPCLWCLTTKKELQESTEKEPRTLAFLKSAFEKFKIESGEDKRKAAQYHNCIHKPLIDIELHKVSPPYLHILLGVILKHHRMLEQAADRIDKQIYEDKNPDRADNSCLLSNLGNNWKKWMQKQKEIAFLKGCVAFGEAESSSQTWM
;
A
#
# COMPACT_ATOMS: atom_id res chain seq x y z
N MET A 1 32.54 15.19 -54.43
CA MET A 1 32.64 16.55 -54.99
C MET A 1 31.95 17.47 -53.99
N ASP A 2 32.64 17.81 -52.90
CA ASP A 2 33.58 18.94 -52.76
C ASP A 2 32.90 20.28 -53.10
N SER A 3 32.94 21.33 -52.28
CA SER A 3 33.59 21.56 -50.99
C SER A 3 32.93 22.78 -50.32
N SER A 4 33.13 22.87 -49.00
CA SER A 4 33.40 24.05 -48.18
C SER A 4 32.78 25.42 -48.52
N TYR A 5 32.17 26.05 -47.51
CA TYR A 5 32.75 27.27 -46.91
C TYR A 5 32.19 27.46 -45.49
N MET A 6 33.07 27.38 -44.50
CA MET A 6 32.89 27.89 -43.14
C MET A 6 33.20 29.39 -43.09
N ARG A 7 32.65 30.05 -42.06
CA ARG A 7 33.24 31.06 -41.13
C ARG A 7 32.07 31.84 -40.50
N ASP A 8 32.10 32.41 -39.32
CA ASP A 8 32.87 32.32 -38.08
C ASP A 8 32.04 33.22 -37.15
N ALA A 9 31.64 32.76 -35.97
CA ALA A 9 31.13 33.64 -34.93
C ALA A 9 31.75 33.26 -33.58
N GLN A 10 32.53 34.22 -33.09
CA GLN A 10 33.40 34.17 -31.92
C GLN A 10 32.64 33.77 -30.66
N ILE A 11 33.11 32.71 -29.99
CA ILE A 11 32.79 32.42 -28.59
C ILE A 11 33.96 32.94 -27.77
N SER A 12 33.77 34.10 -27.14
CA SER A 12 34.67 34.62 -26.11
C SER A 12 34.47 33.86 -24.80
N HIS A 13 35.58 33.43 -24.22
CA HIS A 13 35.70 32.73 -22.94
C HIS A 13 34.96 33.43 -21.78
N ILE A 14 34.12 32.67 -21.08
CA ILE A 14 33.88 32.84 -19.64
C ILE A 14 33.98 31.45 -19.01
N THR A 15 35.17 31.13 -18.51
CA THR A 15 35.43 29.99 -17.64
C THR A 15 35.25 30.44 -16.19
N THR A 16 34.09 30.18 -15.61
CA THR A 16 33.93 30.13 -14.15
C THR A 16 33.42 28.75 -13.79
N THR A 17 34.10 28.10 -12.86
CA THR A 17 33.84 26.70 -12.53
C THR A 17 32.59 26.55 -11.66
N PRO A 18 31.84 25.44 -11.74
CA PRO A 18 30.65 25.20 -10.91
C PRO A 18 30.91 25.23 -9.38
N LEU A 19 32.18 25.21 -8.97
CA LEU A 19 32.60 25.23 -7.56
C LEU A 19 32.57 26.65 -6.97
N GLU A 20 32.79 27.69 -7.77
CA GLU A 20 32.84 29.09 -7.31
C GLU A 20 31.43 29.64 -7.03
N GLN A 21 30.42 29.19 -7.78
CA GLN A 21 29.01 29.55 -7.53
C GLN A 21 28.47 28.95 -6.22
N LEU A 22 28.93 27.75 -5.83
CA LEU A 22 28.51 27.07 -4.59
C LEU A 22 29.07 27.73 -3.32
N THR A 23 30.25 28.34 -3.42
CA THR A 23 30.93 28.95 -2.28
C THR A 23 30.35 30.33 -1.94
N SER A 24 29.91 31.09 -2.96
CA SER A 24 29.26 32.40 -2.81
C SER A 24 27.87 32.32 -2.15
N THR A 25 27.09 31.27 -2.44
CA THR A 25 25.76 31.08 -1.84
C THR A 25 25.84 30.67 -0.36
N MET A 26 26.87 29.92 0.04
CA MET A 26 27.03 29.47 1.43
C MET A 26 27.48 30.59 2.38
N SER A 27 28.32 31.53 1.94
CA SER A 27 28.71 32.70 2.77
C SER A 27 27.54 33.62 3.11
N ARG A 28 26.57 33.79 2.20
CA ARG A 28 25.40 34.67 2.43
C ARG A 28 24.38 34.11 3.42
N VAL A 29 24.30 32.79 3.58
CA VAL A 29 23.42 32.14 4.55
C VAL A 29 24.00 32.23 5.97
N SER A 30 25.34 32.24 6.10
CA SER A 30 26.02 32.33 7.39
C SER A 30 25.91 33.70 8.06
N GLU A 31 25.82 34.79 7.29
CA GLU A 31 25.65 36.16 7.82
C GLU A 31 24.22 36.46 8.33
N MET A 32 23.20 35.75 7.82
CA MET A 32 21.82 35.96 8.26
C MET A 32 21.50 35.32 9.61
N ILE A 33 22.29 34.33 10.05
CA ILE A 33 22.01 33.54 11.26
C ILE A 33 22.58 34.20 12.53
N THR A 34 23.58 35.08 12.41
CA THR A 34 24.29 35.69 13.55
C THR A 34 23.58 36.84 14.27
N ASN A 35 22.41 37.30 13.81
CA ASN A 35 21.82 38.57 14.29
C ASN A 35 20.56 38.47 15.16
N GLN A 36 20.21 37.29 15.66
CA GLN A 36 19.10 37.17 16.60
C GLN A 36 19.45 36.16 17.69
N ASN A 37 19.74 36.65 18.91
CA ASN A 37 19.15 36.17 20.17
C ASN A 37 19.96 36.61 21.40
N THR A 38 19.30 37.38 22.27
CA THR A 38 19.59 37.49 23.71
C THR A 38 18.30 37.13 24.47
N PRO A 39 18.28 36.15 25.38
CA PRO A 39 17.11 35.87 26.20
C PRO A 39 17.34 36.18 27.69
N SER A 40 16.25 36.53 28.37
CA SER A 40 16.14 36.60 29.84
C SER A 40 15.28 35.46 30.37
N SER A 41 15.76 34.89 31.47
CA SER A 41 15.34 33.73 32.28
C SER A 41 13.93 33.76 32.88
N SER A 42 13.37 32.58 33.21
CA SER A 42 13.31 32.04 34.61
C SER A 42 12.35 30.84 34.81
N PHE A 43 12.86 29.78 35.48
CA PHE A 43 12.28 28.91 36.56
C PHE A 43 10.84 28.33 36.42
N PHE A 44 10.53 27.04 36.67
CA PHE A 44 10.64 26.27 37.94
C PHE A 44 10.56 24.72 37.77
N GLU A 45 11.22 24.03 38.71
CA GLU A 45 11.11 22.68 39.34
C GLU A 45 9.72 22.00 39.46
N THR A 46 9.51 20.73 39.90
CA THR A 46 10.08 19.35 39.85
C THR A 46 9.04 18.43 40.54
N ASP A 47 9.13 17.11 40.33
CA ASP A 47 8.71 16.00 41.24
C ASP A 47 7.20 15.68 41.40
N SER A 48 6.70 14.45 41.62
CA SER A 48 7.26 13.16 42.06
C SER A 48 6.28 11.99 41.78
N LEU A 49 6.82 10.78 41.80
CA LEU A 49 6.21 9.45 41.60
C LEU A 49 5.81 8.76 42.93
N VAL A 50 5.28 7.52 42.79
CA VAL A 50 5.36 6.32 43.72
C VAL A 50 4.02 5.99 44.46
N PRO A 51 3.65 4.71 44.79
CA PRO A 51 3.38 3.52 43.97
C PRO A 51 2.17 2.64 44.47
N LEU A 52 1.98 1.45 43.86
CA LEU A 52 1.00 0.39 44.18
C LEU A 52 1.19 -0.34 45.52
N HIS A 53 0.07 -0.82 46.11
CA HIS A 53 0.05 -1.83 47.17
C HIS A 53 -0.81 -3.07 46.84
N SER A 54 -0.43 -4.17 47.50
CA SER A 54 -0.70 -5.59 47.29
C SER A 54 -1.92 -6.17 48.01
N SER A 55 -2.32 -7.35 47.52
CA SER A 55 -3.39 -8.27 47.88
C SER A 55 -3.47 -8.81 49.32
N THR A 56 -4.70 -9.13 49.76
CA THR A 56 -5.04 -10.01 50.90
C THR A 56 -5.92 -11.19 50.46
N PRO A 57 -5.78 -12.40 51.05
CA PRO A 57 -6.61 -13.57 50.73
C PRO A 57 -7.85 -13.66 51.63
N HIS A 58 -9.00 -14.04 51.04
CA HIS A 58 -10.24 -14.32 51.78
C HIS A 58 -10.36 -15.82 52.08
N THR A 59 -10.41 -16.16 53.38
CA THR A 59 -10.90 -17.42 53.93
C THR A 59 -12.43 -17.49 53.82
N MET A 60 -12.96 -18.51 53.15
CA MET A 60 -14.40 -18.82 53.17
C MET A 60 -14.74 -19.72 54.35
N VAL A 61 -15.86 -19.38 55.01
CA VAL A 61 -16.50 -20.11 56.11
C VAL A 61 -17.49 -21.10 55.50
N ASP A 62 -17.35 -22.38 55.84
CA ASP A 62 -18.26 -23.44 55.39
C ASP A 62 -19.58 -23.43 56.16
N SER A 63 -20.67 -23.29 55.41
CA SER A 63 -22.04 -23.46 55.90
C SER A 63 -22.47 -24.93 55.85
N THR A 64 -22.94 -25.41 56.99
CA THR A 64 -23.56 -26.70 57.26
C THR A 64 -24.55 -27.18 56.19
N THR A 65 -24.25 -28.30 55.55
CA THR A 65 -25.24 -29.16 54.88
C THR A 65 -25.07 -30.61 55.35
N SER A 66 -26.21 -31.33 55.42
CA SER A 66 -26.43 -32.67 56.00
C SER A 66 -25.27 -33.68 55.86
N PRO A 67 -25.12 -34.62 56.81
CA PRO A 67 -24.11 -35.66 56.72
C PRO A 67 -24.40 -36.54 55.50
N MET A 68 -23.73 -36.24 54.38
CA MET A 68 -23.51 -37.25 53.37
C MET A 68 -22.77 -38.38 54.07
N ASP A 69 -23.42 -39.54 54.09
CA ASP A 69 -22.88 -40.78 54.60
C ASP A 69 -21.43 -40.94 54.10
N LYS A 70 -20.46 -41.02 55.03
CA LYS A 70 -19.01 -40.89 54.77
C LYS A 70 -18.54 -41.80 53.63
N HIS A 71 -19.25 -42.91 53.43
CA HIS A 71 -19.02 -43.86 52.35
C HIS A 71 -19.15 -43.24 50.94
N TYR A 72 -20.10 -42.32 50.72
CA TYR A 72 -20.29 -41.68 49.42
C TYR A 72 -19.27 -40.59 49.12
N SER A 73 -18.83 -39.86 50.14
CA SER A 73 -17.78 -38.84 49.99
C SER A 73 -16.46 -39.48 49.56
N ASN A 74 -16.11 -40.62 50.19
CA ASN A 74 -14.92 -41.39 49.83
C ASN A 74 -15.00 -41.93 48.40
N PHE A 75 -16.14 -42.49 48.00
CA PHE A 75 -16.34 -42.99 46.63
C PHE A 75 -16.16 -41.91 45.56
N LEU A 76 -16.68 -40.69 45.79
CA LEU A 76 -16.51 -39.58 44.86
C LEU A 76 -15.05 -39.12 44.76
N GLN A 77 -14.36 -39.01 45.89
CA GLN A 77 -12.94 -38.66 45.90
C GLN A 77 -12.08 -39.72 45.22
N GLU A 78 -12.32 -41.00 45.49
CA GLU A 78 -11.65 -42.10 44.79
C GLU A 78 -11.88 -42.02 43.28
N THR A 79 -13.13 -41.80 42.84
CA THR A 79 -13.50 -41.64 41.42
C THR A 79 -12.75 -40.48 40.76
N LEU A 80 -12.62 -39.34 41.45
CA LEU A 80 -11.96 -38.14 40.93
C LEU A 80 -10.44 -38.28 40.85
N ASN A 81 -9.85 -39.13 41.70
CA ASN A 81 -8.40 -39.35 41.77
C ASN A 81 -7.90 -40.47 40.83
N LYS A 82 -8.80 -41.20 40.16
CA LYS A 82 -8.42 -42.20 39.15
C LYS A 82 -7.71 -41.56 37.96
N ARG A 83 -6.75 -42.29 37.39
CA ARG A 83 -6.00 -41.82 36.22
C ARG A 83 -6.90 -41.78 34.98
N PRO A 84 -6.69 -40.85 34.02
CA PRO A 84 -7.53 -40.74 32.83
C PRO A 84 -7.58 -41.99 31.93
N ASN A 85 -6.63 -42.91 32.07
CA ASN A 85 -6.54 -44.14 31.31
C ASN A 85 -7.17 -45.37 32.03
N GLU A 86 -7.63 -45.21 33.27
CA GLU A 86 -8.35 -46.28 33.97
C GLU A 86 -9.78 -46.39 33.44
N PRO A 87 -10.28 -47.63 33.18
CA PRO A 87 -11.64 -47.83 32.72
C PRO A 87 -12.65 -47.47 33.83
N PHE A 88 -13.82 -46.97 33.43
CA PHE A 88 -14.91 -46.76 34.36
C PHE A 88 -15.39 -48.09 34.96
N THR A 89 -15.62 -48.09 36.27
CA THR A 89 -16.40 -49.12 36.95
C THR A 89 -17.85 -49.09 36.44
N PRO A 90 -18.62 -50.18 36.61
CA PRO A 90 -20.03 -50.22 36.22
C PRO A 90 -20.88 -49.11 36.86
N ILE A 91 -20.55 -48.69 38.09
CA ILE A 91 -21.24 -47.62 38.82
C ILE A 91 -20.91 -46.26 38.19
N GLU A 92 -19.63 -45.99 37.92
CA GLU A 92 -19.18 -44.77 37.24
C GLU A 92 -19.79 -44.64 35.84
N GLU A 93 -19.85 -45.74 35.08
CA GLU A 93 -20.44 -45.76 33.75
C GLU A 93 -21.95 -45.45 33.78
N LYS A 94 -22.67 -45.99 34.77
CA LYS A 94 -24.09 -45.71 34.97
C LYS A 94 -24.34 -44.25 35.35
N LEU A 95 -23.51 -43.69 36.24
CA LEU A 95 -23.56 -42.27 36.63
C LEU A 95 -23.23 -41.36 35.45
N HIS A 96 -22.13 -41.63 34.73
CA HIS A 96 -21.73 -40.92 33.52
C HIS A 96 -22.88 -40.89 32.49
N THR A 97 -23.46 -42.07 32.19
CA THR A 97 -24.58 -42.20 31.26
C THR A 97 -25.78 -41.34 31.68
N ARG A 98 -26.12 -41.33 32.99
CA ARG A 98 -27.20 -40.50 33.54
C ARG A 98 -26.91 -39.00 33.36
N PHE A 99 -25.69 -38.55 33.66
CA PHE A 99 -25.29 -37.15 33.50
C PHE A 99 -25.30 -36.71 32.03
N VAL A 100 -24.74 -37.53 31.14
CA VAL A 100 -24.74 -37.29 29.69
C VAL A 100 -26.17 -37.20 29.16
N LYS A 101 -27.06 -38.14 29.52
CA LYS A 101 -28.48 -38.10 29.12
C LYS A 101 -29.17 -36.83 29.60
N ARG A 102 -28.95 -36.43 30.87
CA ARG A 102 -29.55 -35.22 31.45
C ARG A 102 -29.06 -33.95 30.75
N LYS A 103 -27.76 -33.83 30.50
CA LYS A 103 -27.15 -32.71 29.77
C LYS A 103 -27.64 -32.62 28.32
N LEU A 104 -27.75 -33.75 27.62
CA LEU A 104 -28.28 -33.79 26.25
C LEU A 104 -29.76 -33.45 26.18
N TYR A 105 -30.55 -33.85 27.17
CA TYR A 105 -31.98 -33.51 27.23
C TYR A 105 -32.19 -32.00 27.40
N GLN A 106 -31.30 -31.34 28.15
CA GLN A 106 -31.36 -29.90 28.39
C GLN A 106 -30.79 -29.05 27.25
N ASN A 107 -30.06 -29.65 26.30
CA ASN A 107 -29.42 -28.91 25.20
C ASN A 107 -29.99 -29.31 23.83
N PRO A 108 -30.81 -28.45 23.18
CA PRO A 108 -31.36 -28.71 21.84
C PRO A 108 -30.30 -28.90 20.74
N GLN A 109 -29.06 -28.45 20.98
CA GLN A 109 -27.98 -28.51 20.00
C GLN A 109 -27.23 -29.86 19.98
N GLU A 110 -27.69 -30.86 20.73
CA GLU A 110 -27.11 -32.22 20.82
C GLU A 110 -25.61 -32.26 21.20
N THR A 111 -25.11 -31.20 21.85
CA THR A 111 -23.72 -31.06 22.29
C THR A 111 -23.64 -30.85 23.81
N ILE A 112 -22.55 -31.31 24.42
CA ILE A 112 -22.25 -31.16 25.83
C ILE A 112 -20.86 -30.54 25.93
N THR A 113 -20.77 -29.34 26.51
CA THR A 113 -19.48 -28.72 26.81
C THR A 113 -19.09 -29.07 28.25
N CYS A 114 -17.99 -29.78 28.40
CA CYS A 114 -17.34 -30.12 29.66
C CYS A 114 -16.25 -29.07 29.93
N LYS A 115 -16.42 -28.29 31.00
CA LYS A 115 -15.39 -27.36 31.47
C LYS A 115 -14.23 -28.18 32.00
N THR A 116 -13.04 -27.98 31.46
CA THR A 116 -11.78 -28.44 32.04
C THR A 116 -11.09 -27.22 32.64
N GLY A 117 -10.09 -27.40 33.51
CA GLY A 117 -9.23 -26.29 33.94
C GLY A 117 -8.40 -25.64 32.80
N GLY A 118 -8.59 -26.08 31.56
CA GLY A 118 -8.00 -25.56 30.33
C GLY A 118 -9.02 -25.49 29.19
N GLN A 119 -8.65 -25.99 28.00
CA GLN A 119 -9.54 -25.96 26.84
C GLN A 119 -10.78 -26.86 27.06
N PRO A 120 -12.01 -26.32 26.96
CA PRO A 120 -13.23 -27.10 27.16
C PRO A 120 -13.34 -28.27 26.19
N ILE A 121 -13.80 -29.42 26.68
CA ILE A 121 -14.08 -30.60 25.86
C ILE A 121 -15.53 -30.53 25.39
N VAL A 122 -15.78 -30.64 24.08
CA VAL A 122 -17.15 -30.65 23.53
C VAL A 122 -17.50 -32.05 23.02
N LEU A 123 -18.45 -32.70 23.68
CA LEU A 123 -19.01 -34.00 23.27
C LEU A 123 -20.25 -33.77 22.41
N LYS A 124 -20.42 -34.50 21.32
CA LYS A 124 -21.62 -34.43 20.46
C LYS A 124 -22.29 -35.79 20.38
N LYS A 125 -23.60 -35.85 20.56
CA LYS A 125 -24.37 -37.08 20.40
C LYS A 125 -24.30 -37.54 18.94
N ILE A 126 -23.88 -38.77 18.73
CA ILE A 126 -23.91 -39.41 17.40
C ILE A 126 -24.91 -40.56 17.46
N VAL A 127 -25.90 -40.54 16.56
CA VAL A 127 -26.80 -41.68 16.37
C VAL A 127 -26.06 -42.72 15.54
N VAL A 128 -25.54 -43.75 16.21
CA VAL A 128 -24.93 -44.90 15.53
C VAL A 128 -26.03 -45.72 14.87
N PRO A 129 -25.95 -46.02 13.56
CA PRO A 129 -26.94 -46.83 12.88
C PRO A 129 -26.93 -48.27 13.43
N ARG A 130 -28.12 -48.83 13.70
CA ARG A 130 -28.29 -50.21 14.20
C ARG A 130 -27.99 -51.31 13.18
N LYS A 131 -27.66 -50.96 11.93
CA LYS A 131 -27.44 -51.91 10.83
C LYS A 131 -26.06 -51.69 10.22
N GLU A 132 -25.36 -52.78 9.93
CA GLU A 132 -24.06 -52.74 9.26
C GLU A 132 -24.14 -52.07 7.89
N ASN A 133 -23.09 -51.33 7.54
CA ASN A 133 -23.00 -50.52 6.32
C ASN A 133 -23.28 -51.28 5.02
N LYS A 134 -23.13 -52.61 4.99
CA LYS A 134 -23.44 -53.44 3.81
C LYS A 134 -24.93 -53.45 3.47
N SER A 135 -25.81 -53.28 4.46
CA SER A 135 -27.27 -53.40 4.32
C SER A 135 -28.03 -52.08 4.09
N VAL A 136 -27.31 -50.95 4.03
CA VAL A 136 -27.92 -49.61 3.99
C VAL A 136 -28.06 -49.10 2.55
N LYS A 137 -29.27 -48.64 2.18
CA LYS A 137 -29.57 -48.03 0.87
C LYS A 137 -28.66 -46.82 0.58
N THR A 138 -28.22 -46.67 -0.65
CA THR A 138 -27.27 -45.63 -1.15
C THR A 138 -27.63 -44.18 -0.77
N PRO A 139 -28.91 -43.76 -0.77
CA PRO A 139 -29.29 -42.40 -0.36
C PRO A 139 -28.98 -42.10 1.12
N THR A 140 -29.14 -43.10 1.98
CA THR A 140 -28.88 -42.99 3.43
C THR A 140 -27.39 -42.89 3.71
N LYS A 141 -26.56 -43.66 2.98
CA LYS A 141 -25.09 -43.53 3.00
C LYS A 141 -24.64 -42.12 2.61
N LYS A 142 -25.23 -41.54 1.55
CA LYS A 142 -24.94 -40.15 1.12
C LYS A 142 -25.34 -39.12 2.18
N LYS A 143 -26.49 -39.29 2.85
CA LYS A 143 -26.92 -38.39 3.94
C LYS A 143 -25.97 -38.47 5.15
N GLN A 144 -25.56 -39.67 5.56
CA GLN A 144 -24.59 -39.86 6.64
C GLN A 144 -23.20 -39.28 6.31
N ALA A 145 -22.70 -39.52 5.10
CA ALA A 145 -21.43 -38.95 4.65
C ALA A 145 -21.47 -37.40 4.67
N LYS A 146 -22.58 -36.78 4.24
CA LYS A 146 -22.77 -35.33 4.35
C LYS A 146 -22.80 -34.84 5.80
N LEU A 147 -23.42 -35.57 6.71
CA LEU A 147 -23.48 -35.22 8.13
C LEU A 147 -22.09 -35.28 8.77
N VAL A 148 -21.34 -36.37 8.54
CA VAL A 148 -19.96 -36.53 9.04
C VAL A 148 -19.03 -35.47 8.44
N GLN A 149 -19.16 -35.17 7.15
CA GLN A 149 -18.42 -34.08 6.50
C GLN A 149 -18.73 -32.72 7.16
N LYS A 150 -20.01 -32.42 7.42
CA LYS A 150 -20.43 -31.18 8.09
C LYS A 150 -19.87 -31.08 9.51
N MET A 151 -19.78 -32.19 10.24
CA MET A 151 -19.15 -32.22 11.57
C MET A 151 -17.63 -32.06 11.51
N ARG A 152 -16.95 -32.69 10.56
CA ARG A 152 -15.49 -32.51 10.34
C ARG A 152 -15.16 -31.06 9.97
N GLU A 153 -16.00 -30.43 9.16
CA GLU A 153 -15.92 -29.01 8.83
C GLU A 153 -16.08 -28.11 10.08
N GLN A 154 -16.87 -28.53 11.07
CA GLN A 154 -17.07 -27.79 12.33
C GLN A 154 -15.98 -28.02 13.39
N ILE A 155 -15.34 -29.19 13.42
CA ILE A 155 -14.40 -29.60 14.49
C ILE A 155 -12.93 -29.34 14.09
N ALA A 156 -12.58 -29.46 12.81
CA ALA A 156 -11.20 -29.32 12.32
C ALA A 156 -11.11 -28.62 10.93
N GLY A 157 -12.23 -28.06 10.45
CA GLY A 157 -12.32 -27.44 9.13
C GLY A 157 -12.11 -25.94 9.17
N MET A 158 -11.39 -25.42 8.18
CA MET A 158 -11.30 -24.00 7.93
C MET A 158 -12.56 -23.49 7.23
N SER A 159 -13.10 -22.33 7.63
CA SER A 159 -14.24 -21.72 6.92
C SER A 159 -13.89 -21.41 5.46
N ILE A 160 -14.90 -21.30 4.60
CA ILE A 160 -14.70 -21.03 3.17
C ILE A 160 -14.00 -19.68 2.98
N GLU A 161 -14.42 -18.68 3.76
CA GLU A 161 -13.88 -17.34 3.79
C GLU A 161 -12.41 -17.34 4.24
N SER A 162 -12.09 -18.03 5.34
CA SER A 162 -10.71 -18.15 5.82
C SER A 162 -9.82 -18.88 4.82
N ALA A 163 -10.34 -19.90 4.14
CA ALA A 163 -9.61 -20.64 3.11
C ALA A 163 -9.37 -19.79 1.84
N ILE A 164 -10.29 -18.89 1.49
CA ILE A 164 -10.09 -17.90 0.42
C ILE A 164 -9.03 -16.89 0.88
N ALA A 165 -9.18 -16.30 2.07
CA ALA A 165 -8.25 -15.33 2.62
C ALA A 165 -6.83 -15.88 2.71
N MET A 166 -6.65 -17.12 3.19
CA MET A 166 -5.35 -17.80 3.24
C MET A 166 -4.74 -17.95 1.83
N LYS A 167 -5.53 -18.43 0.86
CA LYS A 167 -5.04 -18.59 -0.53
C LYS A 167 -4.56 -17.25 -1.09
N GLU A 168 -5.36 -16.19 -0.96
CA GLU A 168 -5.02 -14.88 -1.51
C GLU A 168 -3.84 -14.23 -0.79
N THR A 169 -3.79 -14.33 0.55
CA THR A 169 -2.72 -13.74 1.37
C THR A 169 -1.37 -14.39 1.08
N VAL A 170 -1.34 -15.71 0.90
CA VAL A 170 -0.12 -16.46 0.56
C VAL A 170 0.22 -16.36 -0.94
N GLY A 171 -0.72 -15.88 -1.78
CA GLY A 171 -0.52 -15.77 -3.22
C GLY A 171 -0.53 -17.11 -3.95
N LEU A 172 -1.24 -18.12 -3.42
CA LEU A 172 -1.29 -19.45 -4.04
C LEU A 172 -2.15 -19.45 -5.30
N THR A 173 -1.62 -20.06 -6.37
CA THR A 173 -2.44 -20.46 -7.52
C THR A 173 -3.44 -21.54 -7.12
N TRP A 174 -4.50 -21.72 -7.91
CA TRP A 174 -5.45 -22.82 -7.67
C TRP A 174 -4.80 -24.20 -7.74
N SER A 175 -3.76 -24.37 -8.56
CA SER A 175 -3.01 -25.63 -8.65
C SER A 175 -2.21 -25.91 -7.37
N GLN A 176 -1.40 -24.93 -6.92
CA GLN A 176 -0.65 -25.04 -5.67
C GLN A 176 -1.56 -25.27 -4.46
N PHE A 177 -2.71 -24.58 -4.44
CA PHE A 177 -3.68 -24.74 -3.36
C PHE A 177 -4.37 -26.12 -3.37
N ARG A 178 -4.55 -26.74 -4.55
CA ARG A 178 -5.00 -28.13 -4.64
C ARG A 178 -3.97 -29.09 -4.06
N THR A 179 -2.69 -28.87 -4.32
CA THR A 179 -1.59 -29.65 -3.71
C THR A 179 -1.56 -29.47 -2.21
N GLN A 180 -1.62 -28.24 -1.71
CA GLN A 180 -1.67 -27.95 -0.27
C GLN A 180 -2.88 -28.62 0.40
N ARG A 181 -4.05 -28.59 -0.23
CA ARG A 181 -5.23 -29.30 0.29
C ARG A 181 -5.03 -30.81 0.36
N LYS A 182 -4.38 -31.43 -0.63
CA LYS A 182 -4.10 -32.87 -0.61
C LYS A 182 -3.18 -33.21 0.57
N PHE A 183 -2.09 -32.47 0.69
CA PHE A 183 -1.15 -32.60 1.80
C PHE A 183 -1.85 -32.44 3.16
N LEU A 184 -2.55 -31.34 3.39
CA LEU A 184 -3.26 -31.09 4.65
C LEU A 184 -4.31 -32.17 4.98
N LYS A 185 -4.92 -32.77 3.95
CA LYS A 185 -5.87 -33.87 4.13
C LYS A 185 -5.20 -35.14 4.66
N GLU A 186 -3.93 -35.38 4.33
CA GLU A 186 -3.14 -36.49 4.89
C GLU A 186 -2.94 -36.33 6.41
N PHE A 187 -2.90 -35.09 6.90
CA PHE A 187 -2.85 -34.74 8.32
C PHE A 187 -4.25 -34.53 8.96
N GLY A 188 -5.32 -34.95 8.29
CA GLY A 188 -6.69 -34.84 8.80
C GLY A 188 -7.32 -33.44 8.72
N ILE A 189 -6.61 -32.43 8.19
CA ILE A 189 -7.10 -31.07 8.01
C ILE A 189 -7.88 -30.98 6.69
N ASN A 190 -9.19 -30.76 6.80
CA ASN A 190 -10.07 -30.69 5.63
C ASN A 190 -10.30 -29.23 5.21
N LEU A 191 -9.75 -28.83 4.06
CA LEU A 191 -10.07 -27.55 3.43
C LEU A 191 -11.29 -27.65 2.51
N PRO A 192 -12.11 -26.59 2.40
CA PRO A 192 -13.25 -26.55 1.49
C PRO A 192 -12.89 -26.83 0.03
N ASN A 193 -13.85 -27.36 -0.73
CA ASN A 193 -13.66 -27.61 -2.16
C ASN A 193 -13.40 -26.31 -2.95
N GLU A 194 -12.50 -26.36 -3.93
CA GLU A 194 -12.23 -25.28 -4.89
C GLU A 194 -13.52 -24.73 -5.52
N ALA A 195 -14.41 -25.60 -6.01
CA ALA A 195 -15.67 -25.15 -6.61
C ALA A 195 -16.55 -24.33 -5.63
N ARG A 196 -16.60 -24.73 -4.36
CA ARG A 196 -17.32 -23.99 -3.31
C ARG A 196 -16.64 -22.65 -3.03
N LYS A 197 -15.32 -22.62 -2.97
CA LYS A 197 -14.54 -21.38 -2.77
C LYS A 197 -14.70 -20.40 -3.93
N ARG A 198 -14.64 -20.85 -5.18
CA ARG A 198 -14.86 -20.01 -6.36
C ARG A 198 -16.27 -19.40 -6.36
N ARG A 199 -17.30 -20.23 -6.11
CA ARG A 199 -18.69 -19.75 -6.01
C ARG A 199 -18.86 -18.73 -4.88
N ARG A 200 -18.28 -19.01 -3.71
CA ARG A 200 -18.36 -18.10 -2.57
C ARG A 200 -17.59 -16.80 -2.82
N GLY A 201 -16.40 -16.87 -3.41
CA GLY A 201 -15.61 -15.70 -3.82
C GLY A 201 -16.39 -14.81 -4.78
N GLN A 202 -17.04 -15.39 -5.79
CA GLN A 202 -17.94 -14.66 -6.69
C GLN A 202 -19.09 -13.97 -5.94
N GLN A 203 -19.72 -14.65 -4.98
CA GLN A 203 -20.78 -14.04 -4.15
C GLN A 203 -20.27 -12.89 -3.29
N LEU A 204 -19.05 -13.00 -2.74
CA LEU A 204 -18.44 -11.96 -1.90
C LEU A 204 -18.13 -10.69 -2.69
N ILE A 205 -17.70 -10.83 -3.94
CA ILE A 205 -17.37 -9.68 -4.80
C ILE A 205 -18.57 -9.13 -5.56
N ALA A 206 -19.59 -9.96 -5.85
CA ALA A 206 -20.76 -9.56 -6.63
C ALA A 206 -21.52 -8.38 -6.03
N LYS A 207 -21.48 -8.21 -4.71
CA LYS A 207 -22.08 -7.03 -4.03
C LYS A 207 -21.34 -5.72 -4.31
N TYR A 208 -20.07 -5.78 -4.68
CA TYR A 208 -19.24 -4.58 -4.89
C TYR A 208 -18.99 -4.29 -6.36
N ILE A 209 -18.94 -5.30 -7.22
CA ILE A 209 -18.48 -5.14 -8.60
C ILE A 209 -19.65 -5.02 -9.58
N ASN A 210 -19.57 -4.03 -10.46
CA ASN A 210 -20.35 -3.95 -11.70
C ASN A 210 -19.43 -4.32 -12.87
N VAL A 211 -19.96 -5.05 -13.85
CA VAL A 211 -19.24 -5.31 -15.11
C VAL A 211 -20.20 -4.97 -16.24
N GLU A 212 -19.80 -4.04 -17.07
CA GLU A 212 -20.55 -3.58 -18.24
C GLU A 212 -19.69 -3.66 -19.49
N SER A 213 -20.31 -3.72 -20.66
CA SER A 213 -19.60 -3.59 -21.93
C SER A 213 -19.58 -2.12 -22.32
N LYS A 214 -18.39 -1.57 -22.57
CA LYS A 214 -18.21 -0.20 -23.04
C LYS A 214 -17.45 -0.18 -24.34
N GLU A 215 -17.76 0.79 -25.18
CA GLU A 215 -17.09 1.01 -26.46
C GLU A 215 -15.82 1.82 -26.24
N PHE A 216 -14.68 1.31 -26.70
CA PHE A 216 -13.39 1.97 -26.59
C PHE A 216 -12.70 2.01 -27.96
N ASN A 217 -11.87 3.02 -28.16
CA ASN A 217 -10.98 3.08 -29.31
C ASN A 217 -9.78 2.15 -29.09
N VAL A 218 -9.73 1.07 -29.87
CA VAL A 218 -8.64 0.10 -29.87
C VAL A 218 -8.02 0.13 -31.27
N GLU A 219 -6.87 0.79 -31.37
CA GLU A 219 -6.08 0.87 -32.60
C GLU A 219 -6.84 1.54 -33.76
N GLY A 220 -7.64 2.55 -33.47
CA GLY A 220 -8.42 3.30 -34.45
C GLY A 220 -9.83 2.76 -34.67
N GLU A 221 -10.14 1.56 -34.17
CA GLU A 221 -11.45 0.94 -34.28
C GLU A 221 -12.22 1.02 -32.96
N ILE A 222 -13.52 1.26 -33.03
CA ILE A 222 -14.40 1.22 -31.87
C ILE A 222 -14.71 -0.25 -31.56
N LYS A 223 -14.27 -0.73 -30.39
CA LYS A 223 -14.51 -2.11 -29.92
C LYS A 223 -15.19 -2.11 -28.57
N SER A 224 -16.21 -2.95 -28.42
CA SER A 224 -16.83 -3.22 -27.13
C SER A 224 -15.88 -4.06 -26.26
N LYS A 225 -15.53 -3.58 -25.07
CA LYS A 225 -14.68 -4.27 -24.10
C LYS A 225 -15.34 -4.29 -22.72
N PRO A 226 -15.10 -5.35 -21.92
CA PRO A 226 -15.57 -5.39 -20.55
C PRO A 226 -14.87 -4.31 -19.71
N TYR A 227 -15.68 -3.55 -18.98
CA TYR A 227 -15.26 -2.59 -17.98
C TYR A 227 -15.80 -3.01 -16.62
N ALA A 228 -14.91 -3.35 -15.69
CA ALA A 228 -15.28 -3.72 -14.34
C ALA A 228 -15.01 -2.56 -13.38
N THR A 229 -15.98 -2.24 -12.52
CA THR A 229 -15.92 -1.13 -11.56
C THR A 229 -16.50 -1.49 -10.21
N ILE A 230 -16.16 -0.72 -9.18
CA ILE A 230 -16.91 -0.73 -7.92
C ILE A 230 -18.22 0.04 -8.09
N ARG A 231 -19.33 -0.61 -7.75
CA ARG A 231 -20.72 -0.09 -7.83
C ARG A 231 -20.90 1.21 -7.06
N ASN A 232 -20.43 1.25 -5.82
CA ASN A 232 -20.52 2.41 -4.95
C ASN A 232 -19.17 2.61 -4.26
N THR A 233 -18.37 3.53 -4.80
CA THR A 233 -17.00 3.78 -4.32
C THR A 233 -17.02 4.45 -2.95
N GLN A 234 -18.02 5.29 -2.66
CA GLN A 234 -18.23 5.94 -1.38
C GLN A 234 -18.46 4.91 -0.26
N ASN A 235 -19.49 4.07 -0.38
CA ASN A 235 -19.78 3.02 0.60
C ASN A 235 -18.60 2.04 0.74
N TYR A 236 -17.90 1.76 -0.36
CA TYR A 236 -16.70 0.93 -0.30
C TYR A 236 -15.59 1.57 0.54
N LEU A 237 -15.31 2.86 0.35
CA LEU A 237 -14.34 3.60 1.17
C LEU A 237 -14.76 3.65 2.64
N LEU A 238 -16.02 3.99 2.94
CA LEU A 238 -16.51 4.06 4.33
C LEU A 238 -16.33 2.73 5.07
N ASN A 239 -16.70 1.61 4.43
CA ASN A 239 -16.47 0.28 4.99
C ASN A 239 -14.98 -0.02 5.22
N LEU A 240 -14.10 0.45 4.34
CA LEU A 240 -12.66 0.31 4.53
C LEU A 240 -12.18 1.11 5.74
N LEU A 241 -12.64 2.35 5.89
CA LEU A 241 -12.28 3.21 7.02
C LEU A 241 -12.76 2.63 8.35
N ASP A 242 -14.00 2.14 8.42
CA ASP A 242 -14.52 1.44 9.60
C ASP A 242 -13.64 0.23 9.96
N THR A 243 -13.26 -0.56 8.94
CA THR A 243 -12.37 -1.70 9.12
C THR A 243 -10.99 -1.26 9.62
N TYR A 244 -10.42 -0.20 9.06
CA TYR A 244 -9.11 0.30 9.47
C TYR A 244 -9.14 0.87 10.90
N GLN A 245 -10.21 1.57 11.29
CA GLN A 245 -10.42 2.03 12.66
C GLN A 245 -10.51 0.86 13.64
N GLN A 246 -11.37 -0.12 13.35
CA GLN A 246 -11.54 -1.32 14.21
C GLN A 246 -10.23 -2.09 14.41
N ASN A 247 -9.30 -2.00 13.46
CA ASN A 247 -8.01 -2.67 13.52
C ASN A 247 -6.86 -1.74 13.97
N ASN A 248 -7.15 -0.53 14.46
CA ASN A 248 -6.16 0.46 14.88
C ASN A 248 -5.07 0.74 13.82
N LYS A 249 -5.46 0.79 12.54
CA LYS A 249 -4.54 1.02 11.42
C LYS A 249 -4.45 2.47 10.96
N LEU A 250 -5.38 3.31 11.42
CA LEU A 250 -5.44 4.71 11.02
C LEU A 250 -4.35 5.52 11.73
N THR A 251 -3.75 6.46 11.02
CA THR A 251 -2.74 7.38 11.53
C THR A 251 -2.82 8.72 10.80
N TRP A 252 -2.36 9.77 11.46
CA TRP A 252 -2.29 11.14 10.93
C TRP A 252 -0.84 11.60 10.69
N HIS A 253 0.12 10.66 10.70
CA HIS A 253 1.54 10.89 10.39
C HIS A 253 2.10 12.08 11.18
N SER A 254 1.88 12.07 12.50
CA SER A 254 2.36 13.09 13.44
C SER A 254 1.95 14.52 13.06
N GLY A 255 0.68 14.70 12.64
CA GLY A 255 0.12 16.01 12.28
C GLY A 255 0.35 16.42 10.82
N THR A 256 1.05 15.60 10.01
CA THR A 256 1.19 15.87 8.57
C THR A 256 -0.17 15.87 7.86
N ILE A 257 -1.08 15.01 8.30
CA ILE A 257 -2.49 15.04 7.88
C ILE A 257 -3.28 15.71 9.01
N PRO A 258 -4.13 16.71 8.73
CA PRO A 258 -5.01 17.30 9.74
C PRO A 258 -5.96 16.26 10.37
N GLU A 259 -6.20 16.35 11.68
CA GLU A 259 -6.99 15.36 12.42
C GLU A 259 -8.45 15.27 11.97
N ASP A 260 -8.98 16.33 11.39
CA ASP A 260 -10.32 16.44 10.81
C ASP A 260 -10.39 15.92 9.37
N GLU A 261 -9.28 15.46 8.79
CA GLU A 261 -9.22 15.01 7.39
C GLU A 261 -8.90 13.52 7.22
N ILE A 262 -9.54 12.93 6.22
CA ILE A 262 -9.16 11.64 5.63
C ILE A 262 -8.68 11.88 4.21
N TRP A 263 -7.42 11.57 3.94
CA TRP A 263 -6.85 11.69 2.60
C TRP A 263 -7.08 10.39 1.83
N ALA A 264 -7.71 10.50 0.67
CA ALA A 264 -7.86 9.42 -0.29
C ALA A 264 -7.10 9.75 -1.57
N LYS A 265 -6.34 8.78 -2.09
CA LYS A 265 -5.65 8.90 -3.36
C LYS A 265 -6.41 8.13 -4.41
N ILE A 266 -6.69 8.76 -5.54
CA ILE A 266 -7.22 8.09 -6.74
C ILE A 266 -6.18 8.26 -7.84
N GLY A 267 -5.95 7.20 -8.59
CA GLY A 267 -5.01 7.27 -9.71
C GLY A 267 -5.27 6.19 -10.72
N ALA A 268 -4.55 6.27 -11.82
CA ALA A 268 -4.60 5.22 -12.82
C ALA A 268 -3.20 4.81 -13.28
N ASP A 269 -3.14 3.58 -13.77
CA ASP A 269 -1.93 2.96 -14.29
C ASP A 269 -2.31 2.16 -15.54
N HIS A 270 -1.47 2.27 -16.57
CA HIS A 270 -1.55 1.43 -17.75
C HIS A 270 -0.36 0.46 -17.77
N GLY A 271 -0.66 -0.83 -17.75
CA GLY A 271 0.37 -1.86 -17.76
C GLY A 271 -0.15 -3.19 -18.24
N LYS A 272 0.65 -3.85 -19.09
CA LYS A 272 0.35 -5.19 -19.68
C LYS A 272 -1.01 -5.22 -20.40
N GLY A 273 -1.31 -4.19 -21.19
CA GLY A 273 -2.53 -4.08 -22.00
C GLY A 273 -3.81 -3.77 -21.23
N SER A 274 -3.69 -3.43 -19.94
CA SER A 274 -4.84 -3.07 -19.10
C SER A 274 -4.65 -1.70 -18.47
N PHE A 275 -5.71 -0.89 -18.56
CA PHE A 275 -5.88 0.35 -17.84
C PHE A 275 -6.59 0.06 -16.51
N LYS A 276 -6.01 0.53 -15.41
CA LYS A 276 -6.46 0.26 -14.05
C LYS A 276 -6.65 1.56 -13.31
N VAL A 277 -7.77 1.73 -12.63
CA VAL A 277 -8.04 2.83 -11.72
C VAL A 277 -7.97 2.30 -10.29
N CYS A 278 -7.17 2.93 -9.47
CA CYS A 278 -6.86 2.50 -8.11
C CYS A 278 -7.26 3.59 -7.09
N MET A 279 -7.57 3.16 -5.87
CA MET A 279 -7.83 4.01 -4.72
C MET A 279 -6.99 3.55 -3.53
N ALA A 280 -6.43 4.46 -2.75
CA ALA A 280 -5.70 4.17 -1.52
C ALA A 280 -6.02 5.20 -0.43
N VAL A 281 -5.95 4.79 0.84
CA VAL A 281 -6.13 5.69 2.00
C VAL A 281 -4.76 6.18 2.47
N GLY A 282 -4.60 7.50 2.58
CA GLY A 282 -3.39 8.18 3.03
C GLY A 282 -3.14 8.02 4.53
N ASN A 283 -4.20 7.97 5.34
CA ASN A 283 -4.18 7.82 6.79
C ASN A 283 -3.82 6.40 7.27
N LEU A 284 -2.87 5.73 6.61
CA LEU A 284 -2.37 4.41 7.00
C LEU A 284 -0.85 4.51 7.17
N GLY A 285 -0.26 3.71 8.07
CA GLY A 285 1.20 3.74 8.27
C GLY A 285 2.03 3.39 7.02
N LYS A 286 1.44 2.66 6.06
CA LYS A 286 2.05 2.34 4.75
C LYS A 286 1.03 2.56 3.63
N PRO A 287 0.71 3.80 3.25
CA PRO A 287 -0.42 4.10 2.35
C PRO A 287 -0.19 3.56 0.94
N ASN A 288 1.07 3.51 0.49
CA ASN A 288 1.45 3.03 -0.84
C ASN A 288 1.71 1.50 -0.89
N ALA A 289 1.43 0.75 0.18
CA ALA A 289 1.58 -0.70 0.17
C ALA A 289 0.54 -1.34 -0.75
N LYS A 290 0.92 -2.40 -1.48
CA LYS A 290 0.03 -3.13 -2.41
C LYS A 290 -1.26 -3.61 -1.73
N THR A 291 -1.21 -3.99 -0.46
CA THR A 291 -2.37 -4.43 0.32
C THR A 291 -3.36 -3.31 0.65
N ASN A 292 -2.95 -2.06 0.50
CA ASN A 292 -3.74 -0.87 0.78
C ASN A 292 -4.16 -0.12 -0.50
N THR A 293 -3.75 -0.63 -1.66
CA THR A 293 -4.16 -0.11 -2.97
C THR A 293 -5.29 -0.98 -3.52
N HIS A 294 -6.46 -0.38 -3.66
CA HIS A 294 -7.69 -1.06 -4.07
C HIS A 294 -7.99 -0.76 -5.53
N LEU A 295 -8.22 -1.81 -6.33
CA LEU A 295 -8.64 -1.66 -7.72
C LEU A 295 -10.12 -1.28 -7.77
N ILE A 296 -10.42 -0.09 -8.27
CA ILE A 296 -11.79 0.45 -8.34
C ILE A 296 -12.37 0.51 -9.76
N GLY A 297 -11.51 0.33 -10.77
CA GLY A 297 -11.88 0.24 -12.19
C GLY A 297 -10.83 -0.50 -13.01
N ILE A 298 -11.23 -1.29 -14.00
CA ILE A 298 -10.30 -1.95 -14.93
C ILE A 298 -10.93 -2.21 -16.30
N ALA A 299 -10.17 -1.94 -17.36
CA ALA A 299 -10.48 -2.30 -18.74
C ALA A 299 -9.22 -2.75 -19.49
N TYR A 300 -9.36 -3.65 -20.46
CA TYR A 300 -8.24 -4.17 -21.26
C TYR A 300 -8.04 -3.32 -22.53
N ILE A 301 -7.52 -2.11 -22.32
CA ILE A 301 -7.36 -1.06 -23.34
C ILE A 301 -6.10 -0.22 -23.06
N LYS A 302 -5.69 0.57 -24.06
CA LYS A 302 -4.68 1.63 -23.90
C LYS A 302 -5.29 2.90 -23.31
N ASP A 303 -4.49 3.68 -22.60
CA ASP A 303 -4.83 4.94 -21.94
C ASP A 303 -4.75 6.15 -22.89
N THR A 304 -5.32 6.04 -24.09
CA THR A 304 -5.40 7.17 -25.03
C THR A 304 -6.34 8.25 -24.48
N HIS A 305 -6.13 9.51 -24.86
CA HIS A 305 -7.00 10.62 -24.40
C HIS A 305 -8.49 10.35 -24.71
N GLU A 306 -8.81 9.81 -25.89
CA GLU A 306 -10.18 9.41 -26.26
C GLU A 306 -10.74 8.33 -25.34
N ASN A 307 -9.94 7.31 -25.00
CA ASN A 307 -10.38 6.30 -24.04
C ASN A 307 -10.57 6.89 -22.64
N LEU A 308 -9.66 7.77 -22.20
CA LEU A 308 -9.75 8.47 -20.91
C LEU A 308 -11.01 9.33 -20.78
N LYS A 309 -11.53 9.91 -21.87
CA LYS A 309 -12.83 10.62 -21.86
C LYS A 309 -13.99 9.72 -21.43
N ILE A 310 -13.95 8.43 -21.74
CA ILE A 310 -15.00 7.48 -21.32
C ILE A 310 -14.93 7.25 -19.80
N PHE A 311 -13.72 7.24 -19.21
CA PHE A 311 -13.54 7.11 -17.76
C PHE A 311 -13.82 8.42 -17.02
N LYS A 312 -13.62 9.57 -17.68
CA LYS A 312 -13.81 10.90 -17.08
C LYS A 312 -15.12 11.02 -16.30
N THR A 313 -16.25 10.66 -16.92
CA THR A 313 -17.57 10.82 -16.28
C THR A 313 -17.69 9.98 -15.01
N ASP A 314 -17.22 8.73 -15.06
CA ASP A 314 -17.25 7.82 -13.92
C ASP A 314 -16.30 8.27 -12.80
N VAL A 315 -15.07 8.66 -13.16
CA VAL A 315 -14.05 9.10 -12.20
C VAL A 315 -14.41 10.44 -11.55
N ASN A 316 -14.86 11.44 -12.30
CA ASN A 316 -15.28 12.72 -11.72
C ASN A 316 -16.48 12.56 -10.80
N THR A 317 -17.48 11.78 -11.21
CA THR A 317 -18.64 11.50 -10.34
C THR A 317 -18.20 10.87 -9.03
N LYS A 318 -17.28 9.90 -9.07
CA LYS A 318 -16.71 9.27 -7.88
C LYS A 318 -15.91 10.25 -7.02
N ILE A 319 -15.07 11.10 -7.63
CA ILE A 319 -14.32 12.13 -6.92
C ILE A 319 -15.26 13.09 -6.20
N THR A 320 -16.25 13.65 -6.90
CA THR A 320 -17.23 14.57 -6.33
C THR A 320 -18.03 13.94 -5.19
N GLN A 321 -18.51 12.69 -5.38
CA GLN A 321 -19.20 11.95 -4.32
C GLN A 321 -18.32 11.78 -3.09
N LEU A 322 -17.06 11.39 -3.27
CA LEU A 322 -16.12 11.20 -2.17
C LEU A 322 -15.81 12.51 -1.45
N GLN A 323 -15.56 13.61 -2.17
CA GLN A 323 -15.29 14.92 -1.58
C GLN A 323 -16.47 15.48 -0.79
N ASN A 324 -17.70 15.12 -1.18
CA ASN A 324 -18.92 15.50 -0.46
C ASN A 324 -19.30 14.51 0.65
N THR A 325 -18.44 13.53 0.94
CA THR A 325 -18.66 12.55 1.99
C THR A 325 -17.85 12.89 3.24
N GLU A 326 -18.46 12.66 4.39
CA GLU A 326 -17.79 12.68 5.68
C GLU A 326 -17.77 11.28 6.29
N TRP A 327 -16.73 11.00 7.08
CA TRP A 327 -16.62 9.79 7.88
C TRP A 327 -16.27 10.17 9.31
N ASN A 328 -17.14 9.85 10.28
CA ASN A 328 -16.97 10.24 11.69
C ASN A 328 -16.63 11.73 11.89
N VAL A 329 -17.37 12.62 11.20
CA VAL A 329 -17.16 14.09 11.22
C VAL A 329 -15.83 14.52 10.57
N LYS A 330 -15.13 13.61 9.89
CA LYS A 330 -13.91 13.91 9.14
C LYS A 330 -14.22 14.05 7.66
N ARG A 331 -13.74 15.13 7.05
CA ARG A 331 -13.90 15.41 5.63
C ARG A 331 -12.96 14.55 4.79
N ILE A 332 -13.44 14.06 3.65
CA ILE A 332 -12.62 13.28 2.72
C ILE A 332 -11.97 14.22 1.69
N VAL A 333 -10.64 14.24 1.68
CA VAL A 333 -9.84 15.00 0.72
C VAL A 333 -9.24 14.06 -0.32
N VAL A 334 -9.62 14.27 -1.58
CA VAL A 334 -9.16 13.43 -2.70
C VAL A 334 -7.95 14.05 -3.38
N PHE A 335 -6.89 13.25 -3.53
CA PHE A 335 -5.68 13.56 -4.28
C PHE A 335 -5.59 12.70 -5.54
N LEU A 336 -5.06 13.26 -6.62
CA LEU A 336 -4.80 12.52 -7.85
C LEU A 336 -3.36 12.01 -7.86
N HIS A 337 -3.14 10.80 -8.37
CA HIS A 337 -1.81 10.27 -8.66
C HIS A 337 -1.78 9.45 -9.95
N GLY A 338 -0.58 9.18 -10.46
CA GLY A 338 -0.35 8.36 -11.64
C GLY A 338 1.08 8.56 -12.14
N ASP A 339 1.46 7.88 -13.22
CA ASP A 339 2.69 8.23 -13.92
C ASP A 339 2.57 9.61 -14.60
N TYR A 340 3.71 10.17 -15.01
CA TYR A 340 3.73 11.53 -15.55
C TYR A 340 2.99 11.66 -16.88
N ASP A 341 3.05 10.62 -17.72
CA ASP A 341 2.41 10.62 -19.04
C ASP A 341 0.88 10.60 -18.91
N PHE A 342 0.35 9.74 -18.03
CA PHE A 342 -1.04 9.72 -17.63
C PHE A 342 -1.50 11.08 -17.09
N LEU A 343 -0.74 11.69 -16.17
CA LEU A 343 -1.08 13.00 -15.63
C LEU A 343 -1.12 14.07 -16.73
N CYS A 344 -0.15 14.08 -17.65
CA CYS A 344 -0.20 14.97 -18.83
C CYS A 344 -1.47 14.77 -19.65
N LYS A 345 -1.85 13.52 -19.97
CA LYS A 345 -3.07 13.22 -20.75
C LYS A 345 -4.35 13.65 -20.05
N VAL A 346 -4.42 13.48 -18.73
CA VAL A 346 -5.56 13.88 -17.90
C VAL A 346 -5.69 15.39 -17.84
N PHE A 347 -4.59 16.12 -17.70
CA PHE A 347 -4.60 17.59 -17.68
C PHE A 347 -4.53 18.22 -19.08
N GLY A 348 -4.51 17.40 -20.12
CA GLY A 348 -4.60 17.81 -21.52
C GLY A 348 -3.32 18.44 -22.08
N LEU A 349 -2.17 18.11 -21.50
CA LEU A 349 -0.86 18.55 -21.97
C LEU A 349 -0.32 17.64 -23.07
N SER A 350 0.50 18.18 -23.98
CA SER A 350 1.15 17.44 -25.07
C SER A 350 2.22 16.43 -24.60
N GLY A 351 2.59 16.46 -23.32
CA GLY A 351 3.49 15.50 -22.68
C GLY A 351 4.78 16.12 -22.13
N PRO A 352 5.66 15.29 -21.54
CA PRO A 352 6.87 15.75 -20.84
C PRO A 352 7.97 16.36 -21.72
N GLN A 353 7.89 16.20 -23.04
CA GLN A 353 8.94 16.63 -23.97
C GLN A 353 8.69 18.00 -24.60
N GLY A 354 7.53 18.62 -24.34
CA GLY A 354 7.19 19.92 -24.93
C GLY A 354 7.95 21.09 -24.31
N THR A 355 7.72 22.29 -24.85
CA THR A 355 8.38 23.54 -24.41
C THR A 355 8.10 23.88 -22.94
N TYR A 356 6.87 23.63 -22.48
CA TYR A 356 6.43 23.75 -21.09
C TYR A 356 6.23 22.35 -20.51
N PRO A 357 7.29 21.70 -20.01
CA PRO A 357 7.23 20.30 -19.64
C PRO A 357 6.57 20.07 -18.28
N CYS A 358 6.59 21.07 -17.38
CA CYS A 358 6.14 20.93 -16.00
C CYS A 358 4.61 20.93 -15.90
N LEU A 359 4.07 19.98 -15.13
CA LEU A 359 2.66 19.93 -14.80
C LEU A 359 2.26 21.09 -13.88
N TRP A 360 3.08 21.43 -12.88
CA TRP A 360 2.71 22.36 -11.80
C TRP A 360 3.02 23.83 -12.07
N CYS A 361 3.82 24.17 -13.08
CA CYS A 361 4.19 25.56 -13.39
C CYS A 361 4.19 25.87 -14.89
N LEU A 362 4.36 27.15 -15.20
CA LEU A 362 4.45 27.67 -16.57
C LEU A 362 5.90 27.86 -17.05
N THR A 363 6.87 27.24 -16.40
CA THR A 363 8.29 27.36 -16.79
C THR A 363 8.59 26.64 -18.09
N THR A 364 9.37 27.29 -18.96
CA THR A 364 9.88 26.65 -20.17
C THR A 364 11.06 25.72 -19.88
N LYS A 365 11.33 24.78 -20.79
CA LYS A 365 12.48 23.87 -20.68
C LYS A 365 13.82 24.61 -20.59
N LYS A 366 13.93 25.81 -21.17
CA LYS A 366 15.13 26.65 -21.11
C LYS A 366 15.29 27.28 -19.73
N GLU A 367 14.21 27.81 -19.18
CA GLU A 367 14.17 28.46 -17.86
C GLU A 367 14.30 27.49 -16.67
N LEU A 368 14.19 26.18 -16.88
CA LEU A 368 14.35 25.18 -15.81
C LEU A 368 15.72 25.23 -15.12
N GLN A 369 16.73 25.80 -15.78
CA GLN A 369 18.07 25.98 -15.23
C GLN A 369 18.22 27.27 -14.41
N GLU A 370 17.22 28.15 -14.46
CA GLU A 370 17.26 29.46 -13.80
C GLU A 370 16.59 29.40 -12.42
N SER A 371 17.24 30.01 -11.43
CA SER A 371 16.76 30.09 -10.04
C SER A 371 15.79 31.25 -9.84
N THR A 372 14.67 31.24 -10.57
CA THR A 372 13.60 32.23 -10.44
C THR A 372 12.33 31.60 -9.88
N GLU A 373 11.53 32.39 -9.17
CA GLU A 373 10.19 31.99 -8.77
C GLU A 373 9.36 31.68 -10.02
N LYS A 374 8.63 30.56 -9.99
CA LYS A 374 7.93 30.03 -11.17
C LYS A 374 6.44 30.21 -11.00
N GLU A 375 5.78 30.79 -12.01
CA GLU A 375 4.34 30.97 -12.01
C GLU A 375 3.62 29.59 -11.94
N PRO A 376 2.72 29.39 -10.97
CA PRO A 376 2.03 28.12 -10.80
C PRO A 376 0.98 27.91 -11.89
N ARG A 377 0.87 26.67 -12.35
CA ARG A 377 -0.17 26.26 -13.29
C ARG A 377 -1.44 25.92 -12.50
N THR A 378 -2.56 26.53 -12.88
CA THR A 378 -3.87 26.28 -12.26
C THR A 378 -4.81 25.54 -13.22
N LEU A 379 -5.85 24.91 -12.67
CA LEU A 379 -6.85 24.24 -13.50
C LEU A 379 -7.66 25.24 -14.34
N ALA A 380 -7.93 26.43 -13.80
CA ALA A 380 -8.57 27.53 -14.53
C ALA A 380 -7.73 28.00 -15.72
N PHE A 381 -6.41 28.14 -15.52
CA PHE A 381 -5.48 28.46 -16.59
C PHE A 381 -5.51 27.40 -17.70
N LEU A 382 -5.42 26.11 -17.34
CA LEU A 382 -5.48 25.01 -18.32
C LEU A 382 -6.75 25.05 -19.16
N LYS A 383 -7.91 25.29 -18.53
CA LYS A 383 -9.20 25.45 -19.21
C LYS A 383 -9.15 26.61 -20.21
N SER A 384 -8.68 27.79 -19.79
CA SER A 384 -8.56 28.97 -20.66
C SER A 384 -7.57 28.77 -21.82
N ALA A 385 -6.39 28.21 -21.54
CA ALA A 385 -5.35 27.97 -22.53
C ALA A 385 -5.82 26.99 -23.62
N PHE A 386 -6.58 25.96 -23.25
CA PHE A 386 -7.17 25.04 -24.22
C PHE A 386 -8.23 25.71 -25.12
N GLU A 387 -9.10 26.55 -24.57
CA GLU A 387 -10.08 27.28 -25.40
C GLU A 387 -9.40 28.23 -26.40
N LYS A 388 -8.32 28.91 -25.98
CA LYS A 388 -7.48 29.72 -26.88
C LYS A 388 -6.82 28.87 -27.97
N PHE A 389 -6.22 27.73 -27.59
CA PHE A 389 -5.64 26.78 -28.54
C PHE A 389 -6.67 26.34 -29.59
N LYS A 390 -7.89 26.02 -29.17
CA LYS A 390 -8.97 25.60 -30.07
C LYS A 390 -9.39 26.70 -31.05
N ILE A 391 -9.60 27.92 -30.55
CA ILE A 391 -10.14 29.04 -31.37
C ILE A 391 -9.07 29.64 -32.28
N GLU A 392 -7.89 29.95 -31.74
CA GLU A 392 -6.87 30.74 -32.45
C GLU A 392 -5.94 29.87 -33.30
N SER A 393 -5.66 28.63 -32.88
CA SER A 393 -4.70 27.77 -33.57
C SER A 393 -5.36 26.76 -34.51
N GLY A 394 -6.68 26.60 -34.45
CA GLY A 394 -7.42 25.56 -35.17
C GLY A 394 -7.01 24.14 -34.76
N GLU A 395 -6.61 23.96 -33.49
CA GLU A 395 -6.09 22.72 -32.94
C GLU A 395 -4.77 22.21 -33.59
N ASP A 396 -3.98 23.08 -34.22
CA ASP A 396 -2.69 22.72 -34.81
C ASP A 396 -1.64 22.45 -33.72
N LYS A 397 -1.32 21.16 -33.53
CA LYS A 397 -0.32 20.70 -32.55
C LYS A 397 1.06 21.32 -32.72
N ARG A 398 1.43 21.80 -33.92
CA ARG A 398 2.70 22.50 -34.14
C ARG A 398 2.78 23.81 -33.38
N LYS A 399 1.63 24.42 -33.08
CA LYS A 399 1.49 25.66 -32.31
C LYS A 399 1.27 25.43 -30.81
N ALA A 400 1.23 24.19 -30.33
CA ALA A 400 0.93 23.86 -28.93
C ALA A 400 1.83 24.60 -27.91
N ALA A 401 3.09 24.88 -28.25
CA ALA A 401 4.00 25.64 -27.40
C ALA A 401 3.48 27.07 -27.11
N GLN A 402 2.80 27.72 -28.04
CA GLN A 402 2.22 29.06 -27.86
C GLN A 402 1.08 29.06 -26.81
N TYR A 403 0.50 27.88 -26.57
CA TYR A 403 -0.59 27.65 -25.63
C TYR A 403 -0.15 26.79 -24.44
N HIS A 404 1.10 26.92 -24.02
CA HIS A 404 1.66 26.27 -22.84
C HIS A 404 1.50 24.74 -22.84
N ASN A 405 1.59 24.15 -24.04
CA ASN A 405 1.38 22.74 -24.33
C ASN A 405 -0.02 22.19 -24.05
N CYS A 406 -1.02 23.04 -23.79
CA CYS A 406 -2.40 22.63 -23.59
C CYS A 406 -3.05 22.29 -24.94
N ILE A 407 -3.28 21.01 -25.20
CA ILE A 407 -3.85 20.51 -26.46
C ILE A 407 -5.22 19.86 -26.27
N HIS A 408 -5.61 19.57 -25.03
CA HIS A 408 -6.93 19.03 -24.70
C HIS A 408 -7.50 19.69 -23.45
N LYS A 409 -8.82 19.62 -23.29
CA LYS A 409 -9.50 20.03 -22.06
C LYS A 409 -9.12 19.09 -20.91
N PRO A 410 -8.81 19.60 -19.70
CA PRO A 410 -8.64 18.75 -18.53
C PRO A 410 -9.81 17.80 -18.33
N LEU A 411 -9.49 16.53 -18.08
CA LEU A 411 -10.46 15.47 -17.88
C LEU A 411 -10.93 15.42 -16.43
N ILE A 412 -10.04 15.66 -15.46
CA ILE A 412 -10.35 15.56 -14.04
C ILE A 412 -10.42 16.96 -13.41
N ASP A 413 -11.41 17.17 -12.53
CA ASP A 413 -11.61 18.42 -11.79
C ASP A 413 -10.93 18.37 -10.42
N ILE A 414 -9.60 18.20 -10.43
CA ILE A 414 -8.75 18.24 -9.24
C ILE A 414 -7.68 19.31 -9.47
N GLU A 415 -7.56 20.23 -8.52
CA GLU A 415 -6.52 21.27 -8.56
C GLU A 415 -5.12 20.68 -8.50
N LEU A 416 -4.16 21.32 -9.17
CA LEU A 416 -2.83 20.76 -9.38
C LEU A 416 -2.02 20.60 -8.08
N HIS A 417 -2.30 21.42 -7.06
CA HIS A 417 -1.69 21.26 -5.73
C HIS A 417 -2.17 19.99 -5.00
N LYS A 418 -3.27 19.36 -5.44
CA LYS A 418 -3.77 18.06 -4.97
C LYS A 418 -3.32 16.90 -5.86
N VAL A 419 -2.38 17.13 -6.77
CA VAL A 419 -1.78 16.09 -7.61
C VAL A 419 -0.45 15.69 -7.00
N SER A 420 -0.33 14.43 -6.60
CA SER A 420 0.91 13.88 -6.05
C SER A 420 1.98 13.76 -7.14
N PRO A 421 3.21 14.25 -6.92
CA PRO A 421 4.32 14.00 -7.81
C PRO A 421 4.61 12.50 -7.96
N PRO A 422 4.93 12.00 -9.17
CA PRO A 422 5.18 10.58 -9.40
C PRO A 422 6.58 10.18 -8.91
N TYR A 423 6.77 10.10 -7.58
CA TYR A 423 8.07 9.93 -6.94
C TYR A 423 8.90 8.76 -7.51
N LEU A 424 8.26 7.61 -7.77
CA LEU A 424 8.93 6.46 -8.39
C LEU A 424 9.54 6.83 -9.76
N HIS A 425 8.79 7.51 -10.62
CA HIS A 425 9.27 7.90 -11.95
C HIS A 425 10.32 9.02 -11.88
N ILE A 426 10.20 9.91 -10.90
CA ILE A 426 11.24 10.93 -10.61
C ILE A 426 12.54 10.23 -10.24
N LEU A 427 12.50 9.30 -9.28
CA LEU A 427 13.67 8.54 -8.84
C LEU A 427 14.30 7.75 -9.99
N LEU A 428 13.49 7.03 -10.78
CA LEU A 428 13.96 6.31 -11.97
C LEU A 428 14.63 7.25 -12.98
N GLY A 429 14.06 8.43 -13.21
CA GLY A 429 14.64 9.45 -14.09
C GLY A 429 15.98 9.98 -13.58
N VAL A 430 16.09 10.24 -12.26
CA VAL A 430 17.34 10.67 -11.63
C VAL A 430 18.42 9.59 -11.77
N ILE A 431 18.09 8.33 -11.45
CA ILE A 431 19.03 7.21 -11.57
C ILE A 431 19.49 7.05 -13.02
N LEU A 432 18.56 7.04 -13.98
CA LEU A 432 18.87 6.90 -15.39
C LEU A 432 19.77 8.04 -15.91
N LYS A 433 19.54 9.28 -15.46
CA LYS A 433 20.39 10.42 -15.80
C LYS A 433 21.82 10.23 -15.29
N HIS A 434 21.98 9.84 -14.02
CA HIS A 434 23.30 9.60 -13.43
C HIS A 434 24.02 8.42 -14.08
N HIS A 435 23.28 7.34 -14.40
CA HIS A 435 23.83 6.20 -15.13
C HIS A 435 24.39 6.62 -16.50
N ARG A 436 23.62 7.38 -17.28
CA ARG A 436 24.09 7.88 -18.60
C ARG A 436 25.30 8.80 -18.47
N MET A 437 25.35 9.64 -17.43
CA MET A 437 26.51 10.48 -17.17
C MET A 437 27.75 9.65 -16.83
N LEU A 438 27.57 8.55 -16.11
CA LEU A 438 28.64 7.60 -15.80
C LEU A 438 29.12 6.88 -17.07
N GLU A 439 28.22 6.35 -17.89
CA GLU A 439 28.55 5.72 -19.18
C GLU A 439 29.32 6.70 -20.08
N GLN A 440 28.84 7.93 -20.23
CA GLN A 440 29.54 8.96 -21.02
C GLN A 440 30.90 9.35 -20.46
N ALA A 441 31.10 9.25 -19.15
CA ALA A 441 32.42 9.48 -18.54
C ALA A 441 33.36 8.30 -18.81
N ALA A 442 32.87 7.06 -18.68
CA ALA A 442 33.63 5.86 -19.01
C ALA A 442 34.03 5.82 -20.50
N ASP A 443 33.09 6.05 -21.41
CA ASP A 443 33.35 6.11 -22.85
C ASP A 443 34.44 7.14 -23.22
N ARG A 444 34.45 8.29 -22.52
CA ARG A 444 35.50 9.31 -22.72
C ARG A 444 36.87 8.81 -22.28
N ILE A 445 36.94 8.11 -21.14
CA ILE A 445 38.19 7.50 -20.64
C ILE A 445 38.66 6.41 -21.62
N ASP A 446 37.76 5.54 -22.07
CA ASP A 446 38.10 4.47 -23.01
C ASP A 446 38.63 5.00 -24.34
N LYS A 447 38.01 6.07 -24.88
CA LYS A 447 38.52 6.78 -26.07
C LYS A 447 39.90 7.38 -25.83
N GLN A 448 40.13 8.02 -24.69
CA GLN A 448 41.44 8.56 -24.33
C GLN A 448 42.51 7.46 -24.28
N ILE A 449 42.21 6.32 -23.62
CA ILE A 449 43.12 5.17 -23.55
C ILE A 449 43.40 4.60 -24.95
N TYR A 450 42.39 4.55 -25.82
CA TYR A 450 42.56 4.07 -27.19
C TYR A 450 43.43 5.01 -28.05
N GLU A 451 43.22 6.33 -27.93
CA GLU A 451 43.98 7.36 -28.65
C GLU A 451 45.42 7.48 -28.16
N ASP A 452 45.70 7.19 -26.88
CA ASP A 452 47.05 7.19 -26.30
C ASP A 452 47.95 6.03 -26.78
N LYS A 453 47.49 5.21 -27.74
CA LYS A 453 48.27 4.13 -28.36
C LYS A 453 49.40 4.59 -29.30
N ASN A 454 50.03 5.73 -29.03
CA ASN A 454 51.31 6.06 -29.65
C ASN A 454 52.41 5.24 -28.92
N PRO A 455 53.01 4.21 -29.54
CA PRO A 455 53.87 3.24 -28.85
C PRO A 455 55.12 3.84 -28.21
N ASP A 456 55.51 5.06 -28.58
CA ASP A 456 56.65 5.79 -28.00
C ASP A 456 56.30 6.59 -26.72
N ARG A 457 55.02 6.65 -26.32
CA ARG A 457 54.56 7.26 -25.05
C ARG A 457 53.87 6.23 -24.17
N ALA A 458 54.48 5.07 -24.00
CA ALA A 458 54.03 4.04 -23.06
C ALA A 458 54.16 4.51 -21.60
N ASP A 459 53.31 5.44 -21.19
CA ASP A 459 53.13 5.83 -19.79
C ASP A 459 51.64 5.87 -19.44
N ASN A 460 50.92 4.81 -19.80
CA ASN A 460 49.57 4.51 -19.32
C ASN A 460 49.46 4.54 -17.77
N SER A 461 50.61 4.40 -17.09
CA SER A 461 50.78 4.65 -15.65
C SER A 461 50.41 6.08 -15.26
N CYS A 462 50.81 7.10 -16.03
CA CYS A 462 50.52 8.50 -15.75
C CYS A 462 49.01 8.79 -15.79
N LEU A 463 48.28 8.30 -16.80
CA LEU A 463 46.84 8.53 -16.93
C LEU A 463 46.04 7.82 -15.83
N LEU A 464 46.37 6.57 -15.51
CA LEU A 464 45.78 5.82 -14.39
C LEU A 464 46.13 6.44 -13.03
N SER A 465 47.36 6.93 -12.85
CA SER A 465 47.78 7.62 -11.62
C SER A 465 47.03 8.94 -11.44
N ASN A 466 46.82 9.70 -12.51
CA ASN A 466 46.06 10.95 -12.50
C ASN A 466 44.58 10.72 -12.20
N LEU A 467 43.97 9.67 -12.78
CA LEU A 467 42.62 9.25 -12.44
C LEU A 467 42.52 8.81 -10.97
N GLY A 468 43.49 8.03 -10.48
CA GLY A 468 43.57 7.61 -9.08
C GLY A 468 43.75 8.79 -8.11
N ASN A 469 44.55 9.79 -8.47
CA ASN A 469 44.76 11.00 -7.69
C ASN A 469 43.51 11.87 -7.65
N ASN A 470 42.80 12.00 -8.78
CA ASN A 470 41.52 12.71 -8.84
C ASN A 470 40.44 12.00 -8.00
N TRP A 471 40.40 10.67 -8.02
CA TRP A 471 39.52 9.88 -7.16
C TRP A 471 39.82 10.09 -5.67
N LYS A 472 41.10 10.07 -5.27
CA LYS A 472 41.51 10.36 -3.88
C LYS A 472 41.08 11.76 -3.44
N LYS A 473 41.29 12.78 -4.29
CA LYS A 473 40.84 14.15 -4.02
C LYS A 473 39.32 14.24 -3.90
N TRP A 474 38.58 13.54 -4.75
CA TRP A 474 37.11 13.50 -4.67
C TRP A 474 36.63 12.81 -3.39
N MET A 475 37.22 11.67 -3.02
CA MET A 475 36.94 10.96 -1.76
C MET A 475 37.23 11.83 -0.53
N GLN A 476 38.32 12.60 -0.55
CA GLN A 476 38.64 13.58 0.50
C GLN A 476 37.50 14.61 0.64
N LYS A 477 37.06 15.20 -0.48
CA LYS A 477 35.93 16.16 -0.48
C LYS A 477 34.62 15.53 0.00
N GLN A 478 34.33 14.27 -0.34
CA GLN A 478 33.13 13.59 0.18
C GLN A 478 33.20 13.37 1.69
N LYS A 479 34.37 13.06 2.23
CA LYS A 479 34.58 12.99 3.68
C LYS A 479 34.39 14.35 4.35
N GLU A 480 34.90 15.42 3.76
CA GLU A 480 34.68 16.79 4.23
C GLU A 480 33.19 17.16 4.21
N ILE A 481 32.48 16.87 3.11
CA ILE A 481 31.02 17.10 3.02
C ILE A 481 30.26 16.29 4.07
N ALA A 482 30.62 15.02 4.27
CA ALA A 482 29.99 14.17 5.27
C ALA A 482 30.24 14.68 6.69
N PHE A 483 31.47 15.14 6.97
CA PHE A 483 31.83 15.77 8.24
C PHE A 483 31.02 17.06 8.47
N LEU A 484 30.98 17.96 7.48
CA LEU A 484 30.20 19.19 7.56
C LEU A 484 28.71 18.93 7.76
N LYS A 485 28.13 17.95 7.06
CA LYS A 485 26.74 17.51 7.29
C LYS A 485 26.53 16.96 8.70
N GLY A 486 27.49 16.22 9.23
CA GLY A 486 27.49 15.75 10.61
C GLY A 486 27.50 16.89 11.62
N CYS A 487 28.34 17.91 11.41
CA CYS A 487 28.41 19.10 12.26
C CYS A 487 27.11 19.91 12.20
N VAL A 488 26.50 20.08 11.02
CA VAL A 488 25.20 20.75 10.86
C VAL A 488 24.09 19.98 11.59
N ALA A 489 24.04 18.65 11.42
CA ALA A 489 23.07 17.81 12.13
C ALA A 489 23.27 17.84 13.66
N PHE A 490 24.52 17.95 14.13
CA PHE A 490 24.82 18.13 15.55
C PHE A 490 24.37 19.50 16.07
N GLY A 491 24.60 20.57 15.31
CA GLY A 491 24.12 21.91 15.66
C GLY A 491 22.58 22.01 15.69
N GLU A 492 21.91 21.34 14.74
CA GLU A 492 20.44 21.23 14.74
C GLU A 492 19.93 20.39 15.91
N ALA A 493 20.62 19.30 16.28
CA ALA A 493 20.31 18.49 17.46
C ALA A 493 20.54 19.23 18.79
N GLU A 494 21.59 20.05 18.89
CA GLU A 494 21.84 20.88 20.08
C GLU A 494 20.78 21.99 20.21
N SER A 495 20.41 22.65 19.12
CA SER A 495 19.35 23.68 19.12
C SER A 495 17.96 23.11 19.47
N SER A 496 17.70 21.85 19.11
CA SER A 496 16.48 21.15 19.51
C SER A 496 16.55 20.60 20.93
N SER A 497 17.75 20.30 21.47
CA SER A 497 17.90 19.94 22.89
C SER A 497 17.82 21.15 23.84
N GLN A 498 18.21 22.35 23.40
CA GLN A 498 18.02 23.60 24.14
C GLN A 498 16.56 24.10 24.18
N THR A 499 15.67 23.51 23.38
CA THR A 499 14.22 23.74 23.49
C THR A 499 13.52 22.75 24.45
N TRP A 500 14.28 21.82 25.05
CA TRP A 500 13.79 20.81 26.01
C TRP A 500 14.52 20.86 27.38
N MET A 501 15.10 22.01 27.74
CA MET A 501 15.53 22.32 29.12
C MET A 501 14.87 23.59 29.63
#